data_AF-A0A958WMJ7-F1
#
_entry.id   AF-A0A958WMJ7-F1
#
_cell.length_a   1.000
_cell.length_b   1.000
_cell.length_c   1.000
_cell.angle_alpha   90.00
_cell.angle_beta   90.00
_cell.angle_gamma   90.00
#
_symmetry.space_group_name_H-M   'P 1'
#
loop_
_entity.id
_entity.type
_entity.pdbx_description
1 polymer ?
#
loop_
_entity_poly.entity_id
_entity_poly.type
_entity_poly.pdbx_seq_one_letter_code
_entity_poly.pdbx_strand_id
1 'polypeptide(L)' 'PEETVQAHLDLKGNVLMPIHWGAFNLAFHGWTESIERAKKAAASQNVTVATPRIGESYVIKGQVPQAEWWVKE' A
#
# COMPACT_ATOMS: atom_id res chain seq x y z
N PRO A 1 -5.12 -4.47 7.59
CA PRO A 1 -3.97 -3.98 6.79
C PRO A 1 -2.63 -4.59 7.24
N GLU A 2 -2.46 -4.72 8.54
CA GLU A 2 -1.33 -5.32 9.24
C GLU A 2 -1.12 -6.78 8.81
N GLU A 3 -2.21 -7.56 8.70
CA GLU A 3 -2.18 -8.95 8.20
C GLU A 3 -1.70 -9.05 6.75
N THR A 4 -1.97 -8.04 5.91
CA THR A 4 -1.42 -7.99 4.54
C THR A 4 0.11 -7.81 4.57
N VAL A 5 0.62 -7.01 5.50
CA VAL A 5 2.07 -6.88 5.72
C VAL A 5 2.65 -8.20 6.22
N GLN A 6 1.97 -8.89 7.14
CA GLN A 6 2.40 -10.21 7.60
C GLN A 6 2.43 -11.23 6.45
N ALA A 7 1.37 -11.31 5.66
CA ALA A 7 1.33 -12.20 4.50
C ALA A 7 2.45 -11.90 3.48
N HIS A 8 2.81 -10.63 3.29
CA HIS A 8 3.95 -10.25 2.46
C HIS A 8 5.28 -10.81 2.99
N LEU A 9 5.50 -10.75 4.31
CA LEU A 9 6.68 -11.32 4.96
C LEU A 9 6.70 -12.85 4.86
N ASP A 10 5.57 -13.50 5.10
CA ASP A 10 5.43 -14.96 5.03
C ASP A 10 5.77 -15.50 3.63
N LEU A 11 5.37 -14.75 2.59
CA LEU A 11 5.66 -15.04 1.19
C LEU A 11 7.06 -14.61 0.74
N LYS A 12 7.85 -13.97 1.62
CA LYS A 12 9.17 -13.39 1.29
C LYS A 12 9.11 -12.43 0.10
N GLY A 13 8.07 -11.60 0.05
CA GLY A 13 7.87 -10.62 -1.00
C GLY A 13 8.97 -9.56 -1.00
N ASN A 14 9.24 -8.97 -2.18
CA ASN A 14 10.24 -7.91 -2.32
C ASN A 14 9.61 -6.51 -2.15
N VAL A 15 8.47 -6.27 -2.79
CA VAL A 15 7.71 -5.01 -2.71
C VAL A 15 6.24 -5.34 -2.51
N LEU A 16 5.59 -4.70 -1.54
CA LEU A 16 4.16 -4.83 -1.28
C LEU A 16 3.39 -3.76 -2.08
N MET A 17 2.47 -4.17 -2.95
CA MET A 17 1.49 -3.26 -3.55
C MET A 17 0.10 -3.54 -2.93
N PRO A 18 -0.41 -2.68 -2.03
CA PRO A 18 -1.76 -2.80 -1.51
C PRO A 18 -2.79 -2.55 -2.62
N ILE A 19 -3.73 -3.47 -2.77
CA ILE A 19 -4.89 -3.36 -3.66
C ILE A 19 -6.18 -3.30 -2.83
N HIS A 20 -7.33 -3.31 -3.49
CA HIS A 20 -8.65 -3.33 -2.82
C HIS A 20 -8.95 -2.11 -1.94
N TRP A 21 -8.32 -0.96 -2.23
CA TRP A 21 -8.50 0.30 -1.51
C TRP A 21 -8.57 1.48 -2.49
N GLY A 22 -9.09 2.63 -2.05
CA GLY A 22 -8.99 3.90 -2.79
C GLY A 22 -9.96 4.11 -3.97
N ALA A 23 -10.82 3.14 -4.30
CA ALA A 23 -11.78 3.24 -5.41
C ALA A 23 -13.25 3.18 -4.99
N PHE A 24 -13.62 2.28 -4.08
CA PHE A 24 -15.01 2.07 -3.65
C PHE A 24 -15.11 2.03 -2.13
N ASN A 25 -16.20 2.56 -1.59
CA ASN A 25 -16.49 2.44 -0.17
C ASN A 25 -17.24 1.14 0.13
N LEU A 26 -16.52 0.15 0.65
CA LEU A 26 -17.04 -1.18 0.98
C LEU A 26 -16.94 -1.51 2.48
N ALA A 27 -16.58 -0.54 3.32
CA ALA A 27 -16.36 -0.73 4.76
C ALA A 27 -16.71 0.54 5.56
N PHE A 28 -16.78 0.44 6.89
CA PHE A 28 -17.22 1.54 7.75
C PHE A 28 -16.12 2.54 8.15
N HIS A 29 -14.88 2.31 7.75
CA HIS A 29 -13.74 3.18 8.07
C HIS A 29 -13.54 4.25 6.99
N GLY A 30 -12.81 5.31 7.33
CA GLY A 30 -12.35 6.32 6.38
C GLY A 30 -11.61 5.68 5.21
N TRP A 31 -11.77 6.25 4.01
CA TRP A 31 -11.28 5.65 2.78
C TRP A 31 -9.74 5.59 2.69
N THR A 32 -9.02 6.42 3.45
CA THR A 32 -7.55 6.41 3.56
C THR A 32 -7.02 5.51 4.69
N GLU A 33 -7.87 5.10 5.63
CA GLU A 33 -7.41 4.39 6.84
C GLU A 33 -6.66 3.10 6.52
N SER A 34 -7.11 2.37 5.49
CA SER A 34 -6.46 1.10 5.09
C SER A 34 -5.01 1.30 4.66
N ILE A 35 -4.73 2.32 3.83
CA ILE A 35 -3.38 2.55 3.31
C ILE A 35 -2.47 3.16 4.37
N GLU A 36 -2.99 4.06 5.21
CA GLU A 36 -2.23 4.66 6.30
C GLU A 36 -1.78 3.60 7.31
N ARG A 37 -2.69 2.71 7.69
CA ARG A 37 -2.39 1.56 8.56
C ARG A 37 -1.41 0.58 7.91
N ALA A 38 -1.59 0.26 6.62
CA ALA A 38 -0.66 -0.59 5.89
C ALA A 38 0.76 0.00 5.86
N LYS A 39 0.90 1.30 5.55
CA LYS A 39 2.19 2.00 5.54
C LYS A 39 2.84 2.03 6.91
N LYS A 40 2.08 2.30 7.97
CA LYS A 40 2.58 2.29 9.35
C LYS A 40 3.12 0.92 9.74
N ALA A 41 2.35 -0.15 9.47
CA ALA A 41 2.77 -1.52 9.75
C ALA A 41 4.00 -1.92 8.93
N ALA A 42 4.01 -1.60 7.63
CA ALA A 42 5.14 -1.88 6.75
C ALA A 42 6.43 -1.17 7.19
N ALA A 43 6.34 0.10 7.61
CA ALA A 43 7.48 0.85 8.13
C ALA A 43 8.11 0.18 9.35
N SER A 44 7.30 -0.32 10.29
CA SER A 44 7.82 -1.06 11.47
C SER A 44 8.54 -2.37 11.14
N GLN A 45 8.29 -2.93 9.95
CA GLN A 45 8.83 -4.22 9.50
C GLN A 45 9.84 -4.06 8.34
N ASN A 46 10.25 -2.83 8.02
CA ASN A 46 11.13 -2.51 6.88
C ASN A 46 10.61 -3.04 5.53
N VAL A 47 9.28 -3.09 5.34
CA VAL A 47 8.65 -3.51 4.08
C VAL A 47 8.50 -2.31 3.14
N THR A 48 9.00 -2.45 1.92
CA THR A 48 8.81 -1.44 0.86
C THR A 48 7.40 -1.53 0.30
N VAL A 49 6.64 -0.43 0.41
CA VAL A 49 5.26 -0.35 -0.12
C VAL A 49 5.24 0.48 -1.40
N ALA A 50 4.68 -0.10 -2.47
CA ALA A 50 4.36 0.58 -3.71
C ALA A 50 2.95 1.18 -3.64
N THR A 51 2.83 2.47 -3.98
CA THR A 51 1.57 3.21 -4.01
C THR A 51 1.45 4.03 -5.30
N PRO A 52 1.35 3.35 -6.46
CA PRO A 52 1.08 4.06 -7.72
C PRO A 52 -0.24 4.83 -7.60
N ARG A 53 -0.32 5.98 -8.27
CA ARG A 53 -1.59 6.68 -8.48
C ARG A 53 -2.53 5.81 -9.30
N ILE A 54 -3.84 6.05 -9.17
CA ILE A 54 -4.84 5.35 -9.99
C ILE A 54 -4.53 5.61 -11.47
N GLY A 55 -4.29 4.53 -12.23
CA GLY A 55 -3.89 4.59 -13.65
C GLY A 55 -2.38 4.72 -13.91
N GLU A 56 -1.54 4.90 -12.89
CA GLU A 56 -0.09 4.95 -13.03
C GLU A 56 0.49 3.53 -13.20
N SER A 57 1.29 3.34 -14.24
CA SER A 57 2.09 2.13 -14.45
C SER A 57 3.52 2.34 -13.96
N TYR A 58 4.17 1.28 -13.47
CA TYR A 58 5.58 1.30 -13.09
C TYR A 58 6.25 -0.03 -13.46
N VAL A 59 7.57 0.00 -13.63
CA VAL A 59 8.36 -1.16 -14.08
C VAL A 59 8.85 -1.95 -12.87
N ILE A 60 8.68 -3.28 -12.92
CA ILE A 60 9.23 -4.20 -11.91
C ILE A 60 10.76 -4.12 -11.95
N LYS A 61 11.40 -3.97 -10.78
CA LYS A 61 12.84 -3.65 -10.61
C LYS A 61 13.25 -2.25 -11.10
N GLY A 62 12.29 -1.39 -11.45
CA GLY A 62 12.50 0.04 -11.66
C GLY A 62 12.31 0.83 -10.36
N GLN A 63 12.07 2.14 -10.50
CA GLN A 63 11.70 2.99 -9.38
C GLN A 63 10.32 2.60 -8.83
N VAL A 64 10.25 2.36 -7.52
CA VAL A 64 8.99 2.02 -6.84
C VAL A 64 8.24 3.33 -6.51
N PRO A 65 6.99 3.52 -6.96
CA PRO A 65 6.21 4.69 -6.59
C PRO A 65 5.79 4.59 -5.12
N GLN A 66 6.02 5.64 -4.32
CA GLN A 66 5.69 5.65 -2.88
C GLN A 66 4.97 6.94 -2.45
N ALA A 67 4.43 7.68 -3.42
CA ALA A 67 3.74 8.95 -3.17
C ALA A 67 2.43 8.74 -2.40
N GLU A 68 2.16 9.60 -1.44
CA GLU A 68 0.90 9.65 -0.68
C GLU A 68 -0.13 10.53 -1.40
N TRP A 69 -0.59 10.05 -2.55
CA TRP A 69 -1.50 10.83 -3.40
C TRP A 69 -2.86 11.10 -2.78
N TRP A 70 -3.23 10.37 -1.72
CA TRP A 70 -4.49 10.53 -0.98
C TRP A 70 -4.46 11.61 0.10
N VAL A 71 -3.28 12.19 0.40
CA VAL A 71 -3.11 13.22 1.45
C VAL A 71 -3.34 14.63 0.89
N LYS A 72 -3.66 14.77 -0.41
CA LYS A 72 -3.94 16.06 -1.06
C LYS A 72 -5.29 16.05 -1.74
N GLU A 73 -6.26 16.69 -1.08
CA GLU A 73 -7.19 17.65 -1.70
C GLU A 73 -7.36 18.85 -0.75
#